data_AF-A0A966PZ42-F1
#
_entry.id   AF-A0A966PZ42-F1
#
_cell.length_a   1.000
_cell.length_b   1.000
_cell.length_c   1.000
_cell.angle_alpha   90.00
_cell.angle_beta   90.00
_cell.angle_gamma   90.00
#
_symmetry.space_group_name_H-M   'P 1'
#
loop_
_entity.id
_entity.type
_entity.pdbx_description
1 polymer ?
#
loop_
_entity_poly.entity_id
_entity_poly.type
_entity_poly.pdbx_seq_one_letter_code
_entity_poly.pdbx_strand_id
1 'polypeptide(L)'
;MHKSSKDEIKYWDDILDEYEQSIGLPIYKNDLLPESELNEYLTMNRDSLEKLNPEDCAQISYRLGQFSFHIQRTLNRELARYNWAEDLIKETIADEINNYKGYGYVEKSGQAIKHNERALSLNNIKKFAKQRSDRLSYLANNLKNLSDILLSIQRNKVKNGS
;
A
#
# COMPACT_ATOMS: atom_id res chain seq x y z
N MET A 1 5.01 30.72 7.30
CA MET A 1 5.81 29.71 6.57
C MET A 1 4.85 28.66 6.04
N HIS A 2 4.66 28.57 4.72
CA HIS A 2 3.91 27.46 4.14
C HIS A 2 4.67 26.16 4.43
N LYS A 3 4.05 25.20 5.13
CA LYS A 3 4.59 23.83 5.24
C LYS A 3 4.72 23.25 3.83
N SER A 4 5.82 22.55 3.55
CA SER A 4 5.97 21.85 2.28
C SER A 4 4.90 20.77 2.17
N SER A 5 4.44 20.45 0.96
CA SER A 5 3.49 19.34 0.75
C SER A 5 4.01 18.02 1.31
N LYS A 6 5.33 17.85 1.39
CA LYS A 6 5.96 16.67 2.02
C LYS A 6 5.80 16.67 3.54
N ASP A 7 5.89 17.82 4.18
CA ASP A 7 5.69 17.95 5.63
C ASP A 7 4.22 17.75 6.00
N GLU A 8 3.30 18.21 5.13
CA GLU A 8 1.87 17.98 5.28
C GLU A 8 1.52 16.49 5.16
N ILE A 9 2.09 15.76 4.19
CA ILE A 9 1.92 14.30 4.11
C ILE A 9 2.38 13.63 5.40
N LYS A 10 3.58 13.97 5.87
CA LYS A 10 4.14 13.35 7.08
C LYS A 10 3.22 13.59 8.28
N TYR A 11 2.73 14.81 8.44
CA TYR A 11 1.77 15.14 9.49
C TYR A 11 0.50 14.29 9.43
N TRP A 12 -0.06 14.09 8.23
CA TRP A 12 -1.23 13.22 8.06
C TRP A 12 -0.93 11.75 8.30
N ASP A 13 0.22 11.27 7.82
CA ASP A 13 0.71 9.93 8.09
C ASP A 13 0.83 9.68 9.60
N ASP A 14 1.42 10.62 10.35
CA ASP A 14 1.61 10.52 11.79
C ASP A 14 0.25 10.46 12.53
N ILE A 15 -0.73 11.30 12.15
CA ILE A 15 -2.08 11.26 12.74
C ILE A 15 -2.79 9.94 12.46
N LEU A 16 -2.69 9.44 11.23
CA LEU A 16 -3.31 8.17 10.87
C LEU A 16 -2.64 7.00 11.58
N ASP A 17 -1.31 7.06 11.77
CA ASP A 17 -0.57 6.07 12.54
C ASP A 17 -0.95 6.09 14.04
N GLU A 18 -1.17 7.26 14.62
CA GLU A 18 -1.71 7.39 15.98
C GLU A 18 -3.12 6.79 16.10
N TYR A 19 -3.99 7.03 15.11
CA TYR A 19 -5.31 6.42 15.06
C TYR A 19 -5.22 4.89 14.95
N GLU A 20 -4.39 4.36 14.04
CA GLU A 20 -4.18 2.92 13.90
C GLU A 20 -3.68 2.29 15.22
N GLN A 21 -2.79 2.97 15.94
CA GLN A 21 -2.33 2.53 17.26
C GLN A 21 -3.46 2.56 18.31
N SER A 22 -4.33 3.58 18.28
CA SER A 22 -5.44 3.71 19.23
C SER A 22 -6.44 2.56 19.15
N ILE A 23 -6.56 1.92 17.98
CA ILE A 23 -7.40 0.73 17.75
C ILE A 23 -6.63 -0.59 17.90
N GLY A 24 -5.40 -0.55 18.40
CA GLY A 24 -4.60 -1.73 18.74
C GLY A 24 -3.72 -2.26 17.60
N LEU A 25 -3.57 -1.54 16.48
CA LEU A 25 -2.61 -1.94 15.45
C LEU A 25 -1.17 -1.60 15.87
N PRO A 26 -0.18 -2.44 15.53
CA PRO A 26 1.21 -2.12 15.81
C PRO A 26 1.67 -0.93 14.97
N ILE A 27 2.68 -0.21 15.49
CA ILE A 27 3.36 0.87 14.77
C ILE A 27 3.73 0.39 13.37
N TYR A 28 3.32 1.15 12.36
CA TYR A 28 3.67 0.84 10.99
C TYR A 28 5.18 1.07 10.78
N LYS A 29 5.87 0.05 10.28
CA LYS A 29 7.30 0.09 9.96
C LYS A 29 7.51 -0.38 8.53
N ASN A 30 8.20 0.42 7.72
CA ASN A 30 8.47 0.10 6.31
C ASN A 30 9.37 -1.14 6.14
N ASP A 31 10.20 -1.41 7.14
CA ASP A 31 11.21 -2.46 7.18
C ASP A 31 10.82 -3.62 8.13
N LEU A 32 9.53 -3.70 8.52
CA LEU A 32 9.07 -4.70 9.48
C LEU A 32 9.35 -6.14 9.01
N LEU A 33 9.35 -6.35 7.70
CA LEU A 33 9.41 -7.67 7.10
C LEU A 33 10.62 -7.80 6.17
N PRO A 34 11.53 -8.77 6.42
CA PRO A 34 12.71 -8.97 5.59
C PRO A 34 12.37 -9.31 4.14
N GLU A 35 12.96 -8.59 3.19
CA GLU A 35 12.82 -8.87 1.76
C GLU A 35 13.31 -10.28 1.38
N SER A 36 14.42 -10.72 1.99
CA SER A 36 15.02 -12.03 1.72
C SER A 36 14.08 -13.18 2.05
N GLU A 37 13.34 -13.07 3.16
CA GLU A 37 12.39 -14.08 3.62
C GLU A 37 11.17 -14.16 2.68
N LEU A 38 10.62 -13.01 2.27
CA LEU A 38 9.50 -13.00 1.33
C LEU A 38 9.90 -13.60 -0.02
N ASN A 39 11.06 -13.22 -0.54
CA ASN A 39 11.59 -13.74 -1.79
C ASN A 39 11.81 -15.24 -1.73
N GLU A 40 12.37 -15.75 -0.64
CA GLU A 40 12.52 -17.18 -0.40
C GLU A 40 11.17 -17.89 -0.54
N TYR A 41 10.14 -17.43 0.18
CA TYR A 41 8.82 -18.06 0.16
C TYR A 41 8.10 -17.96 -1.19
N LEU A 42 8.23 -16.85 -1.91
CA LEU A 42 7.58 -16.65 -3.20
C LEU A 42 8.25 -17.37 -4.36
N THR A 43 9.53 -17.74 -4.21
CA THR A 43 10.32 -18.42 -5.25
C THR A 43 10.59 -19.89 -4.97
N MET A 44 9.97 -20.46 -3.91
CA MET A 44 10.10 -21.88 -3.62
C MET A 44 9.65 -22.72 -4.82
N ASN A 45 10.55 -23.59 -5.28
CA ASN A 45 10.21 -24.57 -6.30
C ASN A 45 9.48 -25.78 -5.67
N ARG A 46 9.00 -26.67 -6.53
CA ARG A 46 8.28 -27.88 -6.12
C ARG A 46 9.10 -28.75 -5.16
N ASP A 47 10.38 -28.97 -5.44
CA ASP A 47 11.24 -29.85 -4.65
C ASP A 47 11.44 -29.31 -3.22
N SER A 48 11.54 -27.99 -3.08
CA SER A 48 11.58 -27.32 -1.77
C SER A 48 10.27 -27.54 -1.01
N LEU A 49 9.12 -27.34 -1.67
CA LEU A 49 7.80 -27.53 -1.05
C LEU A 49 7.55 -28.97 -0.60
N GLU A 50 7.99 -29.96 -1.38
CA GLU A 50 7.85 -31.37 -1.03
C GLU A 50 8.63 -31.74 0.24
N LYS A 51 9.80 -31.12 0.45
CA LYS A 51 10.67 -31.35 1.62
C LYS A 51 10.23 -30.67 2.90
N LEU A 52 9.33 -29.68 2.83
CA LEU A 52 8.80 -29.02 4.02
C LEU A 52 8.05 -30.02 4.90
N ASN A 53 8.29 -29.98 6.21
CA ASN A 53 7.47 -30.70 7.16
C ASN A 53 6.16 -29.93 7.42
N PRO A 54 5.14 -30.53 8.07
CA PRO A 54 3.89 -29.84 8.39
C PRO A 54 4.06 -28.54 9.19
N GLU A 55 5.00 -28.50 10.13
CA GLU A 55 5.26 -27.34 10.97
C GLU A 55 5.85 -26.18 10.16
N ASP A 56 6.79 -26.46 9.26
CA ASP A 56 7.36 -25.47 8.34
C ASP A 56 6.25 -24.84 7.49
N CYS A 57 5.33 -25.67 6.94
CA CYS A 57 4.21 -25.17 6.15
C CYS A 57 3.30 -24.24 6.98
N ALA A 58 3.05 -24.56 8.26
CA ALA A 58 2.26 -23.71 9.15
C ALA A 58 2.96 -22.38 9.45
N GLN A 59 4.27 -22.41 9.73
CA GLN A 59 5.07 -21.23 10.02
C GLN A 59 5.15 -20.30 8.80
N ILE A 60 5.48 -20.84 7.62
CA ILE A 60 5.52 -20.06 6.37
C ILE A 60 4.14 -19.48 6.07
N SER A 61 3.06 -20.25 6.26
CA SER A 61 1.70 -19.75 6.07
C SER A 61 1.39 -18.56 6.99
N TYR A 62 1.75 -18.65 8.27
CA TYR A 62 1.58 -17.55 9.22
C TYR A 62 2.37 -16.31 8.79
N ARG A 63 3.64 -16.49 8.40
CA ARG A 63 4.48 -15.40 7.90
C ARG A 63 3.90 -14.75 6.65
N LEU A 64 3.47 -15.52 5.65
CA LEU A 64 2.77 -14.99 4.46
C LEU A 64 1.48 -14.23 4.81
N GLY A 65 0.76 -14.66 5.86
CA GLY A 65 -0.36 -13.91 6.41
C GLY A 65 0.06 -12.54 6.97
N GLN A 66 1.20 -12.47 7.68
CA GLN A 66 1.76 -11.21 8.15
C GLN A 66 2.22 -10.31 6.99
N PHE A 67 2.85 -10.87 5.96
CA PHE A 67 3.19 -10.14 4.74
C PHE A 67 1.96 -9.58 4.04
N SER A 68 0.90 -10.39 3.88
CA SER A 68 -0.38 -9.95 3.32
C SER A 68 -0.96 -8.76 4.09
N PHE A 69 -1.00 -8.86 5.42
CA PHE A 69 -1.48 -7.79 6.29
C PHE A 69 -0.65 -6.51 6.15
N HIS A 70 0.67 -6.62 6.13
CA HIS A 70 1.56 -5.47 5.95
C HIS A 70 1.33 -4.78 4.60
N ILE A 71 1.27 -5.55 3.50
CA ILE A 71 0.99 -4.99 2.18
C ILE A 71 -0.38 -4.31 2.13
N GLN A 72 -1.40 -4.88 2.77
CA GLN A 72 -2.72 -4.25 2.82
C GLN A 72 -2.67 -2.89 3.54
N ARG A 73 -1.91 -2.79 4.64
CA ARG A 73 -1.69 -1.50 5.32
C ARG A 73 -0.94 -0.51 4.43
N THR A 74 0.13 -0.94 3.76
CA THR A 74 0.86 -0.08 2.81
C THR A 74 -0.06 0.43 1.70
N LEU A 75 -0.91 -0.43 1.14
CA LEU A 75 -1.90 -0.05 0.14
C LEU A 75 -2.88 0.99 0.69
N ASN A 76 -3.42 0.78 1.89
CA ASN A 76 -4.35 1.71 2.52
C ASN A 76 -3.73 3.10 2.74
N ARG A 77 -2.45 3.16 3.14
CA ARG A 77 -1.72 4.43 3.29
C ARG A 77 -1.58 5.17 1.96
N GLU A 78 -1.20 4.47 0.89
CA GLU A 78 -1.07 5.10 -0.43
C GLU A 78 -2.44 5.56 -0.98
N LEU A 79 -3.52 4.82 -0.70
CA LEU A 79 -4.88 5.27 -1.04
C LEU A 79 -5.28 6.53 -0.24
N ALA A 80 -4.98 6.59 1.05
CA ALA A 80 -5.25 7.76 1.89
C ALA A 80 -4.50 9.00 1.37
N ARG A 81 -3.20 8.85 1.03
CA ARG A 81 -2.39 9.92 0.43
C ARG A 81 -2.93 10.37 -0.93
N TYR A 82 -3.37 9.42 -1.77
CA TYR A 82 -3.98 9.71 -3.06
C TYR A 82 -5.25 10.57 -2.89
N ASN A 83 -6.17 10.14 -2.03
CA ASN A 83 -7.43 10.84 -1.79
C ASN A 83 -7.19 12.23 -1.21
N TRP A 84 -6.34 12.32 -0.17
CA TRP A 84 -5.95 13.60 0.43
C TRP A 84 -5.39 14.58 -0.60
N ALA A 85 -4.43 14.13 -1.43
CA ALA A 85 -3.82 14.99 -2.43
C ALA A 85 -4.83 15.38 -3.52
N GLU A 86 -5.74 14.48 -3.91
CA GLU A 86 -6.79 14.78 -4.89
C GLU A 86 -7.71 15.90 -4.39
N ASP A 87 -8.17 15.83 -3.15
CA ASP A 87 -9.10 16.80 -2.59
C ASP A 87 -8.42 18.15 -2.35
N LEU A 88 -7.20 18.14 -1.82
CA LEU A 88 -6.45 19.38 -1.58
C LEU A 88 -6.06 20.10 -2.89
N ILE A 89 -5.86 19.36 -3.99
CA ILE A 89 -5.68 19.97 -5.32
C ILE A 89 -6.94 20.74 -5.73
N LYS A 90 -8.14 20.15 -5.54
CA LYS A 90 -9.41 20.80 -5.91
C LYS A 90 -9.59 22.11 -5.15
N GLU A 91 -9.32 22.10 -3.85
CA GLU A 91 -9.37 23.30 -3.00
C GLU A 91 -8.32 24.34 -3.44
N THR A 92 -7.09 23.92 -3.70
CA THR A 92 -5.98 24.82 -4.05
C THR A 92 -6.23 25.58 -5.35
N ILE A 93 -6.90 24.97 -6.32
CA ILE A 93 -7.17 25.58 -7.63
C ILE A 93 -8.58 26.18 -7.76
N ALA A 94 -9.42 26.07 -6.72
CA ALA A 94 -10.85 26.38 -6.81
C ALA A 94 -11.11 27.82 -7.26
N ASP A 95 -10.35 28.78 -6.74
CA ASP A 95 -10.53 30.21 -7.04
C ASP A 95 -10.02 30.61 -8.44
N GLU A 96 -9.05 29.85 -8.97
CA GLU A 96 -8.40 30.18 -10.25
C GLU A 96 -8.87 29.33 -11.43
N ILE A 97 -9.55 28.20 -11.19
CA ILE A 97 -9.93 27.25 -12.25
C ILE A 97 -10.79 27.88 -13.34
N ASN A 98 -11.63 28.85 -12.98
CA ASN A 98 -12.50 29.56 -13.92
C ASN A 98 -11.75 30.58 -14.80
N ASN A 99 -10.51 30.92 -14.46
CA ASN A 99 -9.66 31.80 -15.26
C ASN A 99 -9.05 31.08 -16.47
N TYR A 100 -9.05 29.74 -16.48
CA TYR A 100 -8.47 28.94 -17.55
C TYR A 100 -9.53 28.52 -18.59
N LYS A 101 -9.14 28.55 -19.87
CA LYS A 101 -10.00 28.14 -20.99
C LYS A 101 -10.04 26.62 -21.11
N GLY A 102 -11.17 26.04 -21.49
CA GLY A 102 -11.31 24.59 -21.70
C GLY A 102 -12.78 24.16 -21.70
N TYR A 103 -13.08 23.06 -22.37
CA TYR A 103 -14.45 22.54 -22.50
C TYR A 103 -14.90 21.80 -21.25
N GLY A 104 -13.97 21.27 -20.46
CA GLY A 104 -14.27 20.48 -19.27
C GLY A 104 -13.36 20.76 -18.08
N TYR A 105 -13.78 20.27 -16.91
CA TYR A 105 -13.03 20.40 -15.66
C TYR A 105 -11.59 19.88 -15.77
N VAL A 106 -11.37 18.77 -16.48
CA VAL A 106 -10.05 18.14 -16.63
C VAL A 106 -9.05 19.08 -17.32
N GLU A 107 -9.45 19.75 -18.40
CA GLU A 107 -8.56 20.65 -19.15
C GLU A 107 -8.24 21.93 -18.35
N LYS A 108 -9.25 22.49 -17.68
CA LYS A 108 -9.09 23.68 -16.84
C LYS A 108 -8.24 23.39 -15.61
N SER A 109 -8.52 22.29 -14.90
CA SER A 109 -7.75 21.88 -13.73
C SER A 109 -6.31 21.53 -14.10
N GLY A 110 -6.07 20.90 -15.26
CA GLY A 110 -4.72 20.63 -15.76
C GLY A 110 -3.89 21.90 -15.96
N GLN A 111 -4.50 22.97 -16.48
CA GLN A 111 -3.84 24.28 -16.61
C GLN A 111 -3.61 24.93 -15.25
N ALA A 112 -4.62 24.99 -14.39
CA ALA A 112 -4.49 25.57 -13.04
C ALA A 112 -3.38 24.89 -12.23
N ILE A 113 -3.34 23.55 -12.23
CA ILE A 113 -2.28 22.78 -11.57
C ILE A 113 -0.90 23.12 -12.12
N LYS A 114 -0.75 23.35 -13.43
CA LYS A 114 0.53 23.66 -14.06
C LYS A 114 1.06 25.05 -13.67
N HIS A 115 0.17 25.98 -13.37
CA HIS A 115 0.50 27.36 -13.03
C HIS A 115 0.55 27.64 -11.52
N ASN A 116 0.24 26.65 -10.69
CA ASN A 116 0.25 26.74 -9.23
C ASN A 116 1.26 25.74 -8.64
N GLU A 117 2.35 26.24 -8.04
CA GLU A 117 3.44 25.41 -7.52
C GLU A 117 2.98 24.42 -6.44
N ARG A 118 2.06 24.84 -5.56
CA ARG A 118 1.50 23.99 -4.51
C ARG A 118 0.65 22.87 -5.12
N ALA A 119 -0.24 23.21 -6.06
CA ALA A 119 -1.07 22.23 -6.75
C ALA A 119 -0.22 21.25 -7.57
N LEU A 120 0.87 21.71 -8.20
CA LEU A 120 1.81 20.87 -8.93
C LEU A 120 2.51 19.86 -8.00
N SER A 121 2.97 20.32 -6.83
CA SER A 121 3.57 19.47 -5.80
C SER A 121 2.60 18.39 -5.32
N LEU A 122 1.35 18.76 -5.01
CA LEU A 122 0.29 17.82 -4.63
C LEU A 122 -0.05 16.84 -5.76
N ASN A 123 -0.05 17.29 -7.02
CA ASN A 123 -0.31 16.42 -8.15
C ASN A 123 0.77 15.37 -8.34
N ASN A 124 2.03 15.69 -8.05
CA ASN A 124 3.11 14.70 -8.05
C ASN A 124 2.89 13.63 -6.98
N ILE A 125 2.52 14.05 -5.76
CA ILE A 125 2.17 13.13 -4.67
C ILE A 125 1.03 12.21 -5.08
N LYS A 126 -0.07 12.77 -5.59
CA LYS A 126 -1.23 12.02 -6.09
C LYS A 126 -0.82 10.97 -7.12
N LYS A 127 -0.01 11.35 -8.11
CA LYS A 127 0.47 10.44 -9.15
C LYS A 127 1.28 9.29 -8.56
N PHE A 128 2.26 9.57 -7.71
CA PHE A 128 3.09 8.53 -7.10
C PHE A 128 2.29 7.60 -6.20
N ALA A 129 1.40 8.15 -5.37
CA ALA A 129 0.53 7.38 -4.49
C ALA A 129 -0.37 6.44 -5.31
N LYS A 130 -1.00 6.93 -6.38
CA LYS A 130 -1.81 6.10 -7.30
C LYS A 130 -1.02 4.97 -7.93
N GLN A 131 0.17 5.26 -8.45
CA GLN A 131 1.01 4.23 -9.08
C GLN A 131 1.42 3.14 -8.07
N ARG A 132 1.71 3.51 -6.83
CA ARG A 132 2.03 2.54 -5.76
C ARG A 132 0.79 1.73 -5.36
N SER A 133 -0.36 2.37 -5.15
CA SER A 133 -1.60 1.66 -4.82
C SER A 133 -1.99 0.68 -5.93
N ASP A 134 -1.83 1.07 -7.20
CA ASP A 134 -2.14 0.22 -8.35
C ASP A 134 -1.23 -1.01 -8.43
N ARG A 135 0.06 -0.85 -8.10
CA ARG A 135 1.00 -1.97 -8.04
C ARG A 135 0.74 -2.91 -6.87
N LEU A 136 0.28 -2.39 -5.73
CA LEU A 136 -0.03 -3.18 -4.55
C LEU A 136 -1.43 -3.81 -4.60
N SER A 137 -2.27 -3.34 -5.52
CA SER A 137 -3.63 -3.84 -5.69
C SER A 137 -3.61 -5.34 -5.96
N TYR A 138 -4.48 -6.07 -5.26
CA TYR A 138 -4.58 -7.53 -5.26
C TYR A 138 -3.39 -8.31 -4.68
N LEU A 139 -2.21 -7.70 -4.46
CA LEU A 139 -1.05 -8.41 -3.92
C LEU A 139 -1.31 -8.95 -2.51
N ALA A 140 -1.94 -8.17 -1.63
CA ALA A 140 -2.29 -8.61 -0.29
C ALA A 140 -3.17 -9.87 -0.33
N ASN A 141 -4.22 -9.87 -1.17
CA ASN A 141 -5.11 -11.01 -1.31
C ASN A 141 -4.41 -12.22 -1.92
N ASN A 142 -3.55 -12.02 -2.91
CA ASN A 142 -2.78 -13.10 -3.53
C ASN A 142 -1.81 -13.76 -2.53
N LEU A 143 -1.14 -12.98 -1.67
CA LEU A 143 -0.32 -13.52 -0.58
C LEU A 143 -1.15 -14.30 0.43
N LYS A 144 -2.35 -13.82 0.77
CA LYS A 144 -3.26 -14.54 1.66
C LYS A 144 -3.68 -15.88 1.05
N ASN A 145 -3.96 -15.92 -0.25
CA ASN A 145 -4.28 -17.16 -0.96
C ASN A 145 -3.12 -18.16 -0.93
N LEU A 146 -1.87 -17.70 -1.09
CA LEU A 146 -0.68 -18.57 -0.96
C LEU A 146 -0.53 -19.12 0.46
N SER A 147 -0.79 -18.28 1.48
CA SER A 147 -0.85 -18.70 2.88
C SER A 147 -1.89 -19.81 3.10
N ASP A 148 -3.09 -19.70 2.52
CA ASP A 148 -4.14 -20.71 2.64
C ASP A 148 -3.81 -22.02 1.89
N ILE A 149 -3.14 -21.92 0.75
CA ILE A 149 -2.63 -23.09 0.02
C ILE A 149 -1.61 -23.86 0.87
N LEU A 150 -0.70 -23.17 1.54
CA LEU A 150 0.27 -23.82 2.44
C LEU A 150 -0.41 -24.52 3.63
N LEU A 151 -1.49 -23.96 4.18
CA LEU A 151 -2.28 -24.66 5.21
C LEU A 151 -2.96 -25.92 4.66
N SER A 152 -3.41 -25.89 3.40
CA SER A 152 -3.96 -27.08 2.75
C SER A 152 -2.88 -28.16 2.58
N ILE A 153 -1.67 -27.79 2.14
CA ILE A 153 -0.52 -28.69 2.04
C ILE A 153 -0.17 -29.27 3.41
N GLN A 154 -0.11 -28.44 4.45
CA GLN A 154 0.14 -28.84 5.83
C GLN A 154 -0.85 -29.92 6.30
N ARG A 155 -2.16 -29.69 6.12
CA ARG A 155 -3.20 -30.66 6.49
C ARG A 155 -3.05 -32.00 5.75
N ASN A 156 -2.69 -31.95 4.47
CA ASN A 156 -2.46 -33.16 3.68
C ASN A 156 -1.24 -33.95 4.16
N LYS A 157 -0.13 -33.26 4.49
CA LYS A 157 1.09 -33.89 5.03
C LYS A 157 0.82 -34.57 6.38
N VAL A 158 0.14 -33.88 7.30
CA VAL A 158 -0.30 -34.46 8.59
C VAL A 158 -1.15 -35.72 8.38
N LYS A 159 -2.15 -35.65 7.48
CA LYS A 159 -3.03 -36.78 7.20
C LYS A 159 -2.29 -38.00 6.64
N ASN A 160 -1.26 -37.76 5.83
CA ASN A 160 -0.49 -38.81 5.17
C ASN A 160 0.70 -39.30 6.02
N GLY A 161 0.90 -38.76 7.23
CA GLY A 161 2.03 -39.11 8.10
C GLY A 161 3.40 -38.77 7.49
N SER A 162 3.44 -37.76 6.62
CA SER A 162 4.63 -37.29 5.89
C SER A 162 5.10 -35.92 6.37
#